data_AF-A0A8C0URJ7-F1
#
_entry.id   AF-A0A8C0URJ7-F1
#
_cell.length_a   1.000
_cell.length_b   1.000
_cell.length_c   1.000
_cell.angle_alpha   90.00
_cell.angle_beta   90.00
_cell.angle_gamma   90.00
#
_symmetry.space_group_name_H-M   'P 1'
#
loop_
_entity.id
_entity.type
_entity.pdbx_description
1 polymer ?
#
loop_
_entity_poly.entity_id
_entity_poly.type
_entity_poly.pdbx_seq_one_letter_code
_entity_poly.pdbx_strand_id
1 'polypeptide(L)'
;MCCRSVSSITHYFNIFSTLADTCCITCSKQQQPCLQTLRWPSLGRQLLTSENRKRRELRPRTNLLMPMKEDQIFSMNPPKYDKIEDMAMMTHLHEPAVLYNLKERYAAWMIYTYSGLFCVTVNPYKWLPVYNPEVVLAYRGKKRQEAPPHIFSISDNAYQFMLTDRENQSILITGESGAGKTVNTKRVIQYFATIAASGDKKKEELLFQGTLEDQIISANPLLEAFGNAKTVRNDNSSRFGKFIRIHFGATGKLASADIETYLLEKSRVTFQLKAERSYHIFYQIMSNKKPELIGREDH
;
A
#
# COMPACT_ATOMS: atom_id res chain seq x y z
N MET A 1 -4.68 6.06 28.40
CA MET A 1 -5.95 6.81 28.23
C MET A 1 -6.28 6.88 26.74
N CYS A 2 -7.08 5.95 26.22
CA CYS A 2 -7.40 5.86 24.80
C CYS A 2 -8.93 5.79 24.68
N CYS A 3 -9.58 6.94 24.52
CA CYS A 3 -10.99 7.08 24.12
C CYS A 3 -11.33 8.57 23.98
N ARG A 4 -10.93 9.21 22.88
CA ARG A 4 -11.58 10.44 22.40
C ARG A 4 -11.76 10.31 20.89
N SER A 5 -13.01 10.46 20.46
CA SER A 5 -13.51 10.50 19.08
C SER A 5 -13.56 9.18 18.29
N VAL A 6 -14.49 8.31 18.66
CA VAL A 6 -14.93 7.16 17.83
C VAL A 6 -15.71 7.66 16.59
N SER A 7 -16.33 8.84 16.63
CA SER A 7 -17.20 9.37 15.58
C SER A 7 -16.46 9.85 14.32
N SER A 8 -15.28 10.47 14.45
CA SER A 8 -14.45 10.82 13.29
C SER A 8 -13.90 9.56 12.62
N ILE A 9 -13.47 8.56 13.40
CA ILE A 9 -12.91 7.30 12.90
C ILE A 9 -13.90 6.54 12.02
N THR A 10 -15.19 6.50 12.37
CA THR A 10 -16.22 5.82 11.56
C THR A 10 -16.45 6.51 10.22
N HIS A 11 -16.35 7.84 10.16
CA HIS A 11 -16.51 8.59 8.91
C HIS A 11 -15.30 8.41 7.97
N TYR A 12 -14.08 8.37 8.51
CA TYR A 12 -12.87 8.02 7.76
C TYR A 12 -12.93 6.57 7.26
N PHE A 13 -13.30 5.62 8.12
CA PHE A 13 -13.41 4.20 7.74
C PHE A 13 -14.49 3.98 6.69
N ASN A 14 -15.64 4.66 6.78
CA ASN A 14 -16.70 4.58 5.79
C ASN A 14 -16.31 5.20 4.44
N ILE A 15 -15.58 6.33 4.39
CA ILE A 15 -15.09 6.89 3.12
C ILE A 15 -14.08 5.93 2.45
N PHE A 16 -13.20 5.30 3.24
CA PHE A 16 -12.26 4.31 2.71
C PHE A 16 -12.92 2.95 2.40
N SER A 17 -14.01 2.57 3.08
CA SER A 17 -14.77 1.34 2.75
C SER A 17 -15.68 1.55 1.54
N THR A 18 -16.30 2.72 1.36
CA THR A 18 -17.08 3.01 0.14
C THR A 18 -16.19 3.12 -1.10
N LEU A 19 -14.95 3.60 -0.97
CA LEU A 19 -13.93 3.50 -2.02
C LEU A 19 -13.51 2.05 -2.33
N ALA A 20 -13.57 1.14 -1.35
CA ALA A 20 -13.35 -0.29 -1.58
C ALA A 20 -14.58 -0.96 -2.25
N ASP A 21 -15.80 -0.55 -1.89
CA ASP A 21 -17.03 -1.09 -2.45
C ASP A 21 -17.28 -0.63 -3.90
N THR A 22 -16.71 0.50 -4.35
CA THR A 22 -16.81 0.93 -5.76
C THR A 22 -15.96 0.10 -6.73
N CYS A 23 -15.05 -0.75 -6.22
CA CYS A 23 -14.24 -1.65 -7.05
C CYS A 23 -14.97 -2.97 -7.42
N CYS A 24 -16.22 -3.14 -6.97
CA CYS A 24 -17.07 -4.28 -7.26
C CYS A 24 -18.21 -3.90 -8.22
N ILE A 25 -17.92 -3.76 -9.52
CA ILE A 25 -18.80 -4.14 -10.64
C ILE A 25 -17.93 -4.21 -11.91
N THR A 26 -17.72 -5.45 -12.37
CA THR A 26 -17.29 -5.91 -13.70
C THR A 26 -16.52 -4.96 -14.63
N CYS A 27 -15.25 -5.26 -14.93
CA CYS A 27 -14.78 -5.22 -16.33
C CYS A 27 -13.54 -6.09 -16.55
N SER A 28 -13.63 -6.89 -17.61
CA SER A 28 -12.61 -7.81 -18.11
C SER A 28 -11.59 -7.10 -19.01
N LYS A 29 -10.36 -7.64 -18.97
CA LYS A 29 -9.22 -7.42 -19.88
C LYS A 29 -8.40 -6.14 -19.65
N GLN A 30 -7.09 -6.41 -19.46
CA GLN A 30 -5.96 -5.51 -19.29
C GLN A 30 -5.84 -4.87 -17.89
N GLN A 31 -4.64 -4.99 -17.33
CA GLN A 31 -4.17 -4.35 -16.10
C GLN A 31 -4.22 -2.82 -16.26
N GLN A 32 -5.43 -2.23 -16.22
CA GLN A 32 -5.59 -0.80 -16.13
C GLN A 32 -5.37 -0.37 -14.66
N PRO A 33 -4.75 0.80 -14.42
CA PRO A 33 -4.61 1.35 -13.08
C PRO A 33 -5.99 1.40 -12.42
N CYS A 34 -6.13 0.91 -11.19
CA CYS A 34 -7.36 0.93 -10.40
C CYS A 34 -8.03 2.33 -10.33
N LEU A 35 -7.23 3.38 -10.58
CA LEU A 35 -7.66 4.77 -10.72
C LEU A 35 -8.40 5.11 -12.05
N GLN A 36 -8.19 4.38 -13.15
CA GLN A 36 -8.86 4.66 -14.44
C GLN A 36 -10.33 4.19 -14.48
N THR A 37 -10.69 3.22 -13.64
CA THR A 37 -12.06 2.70 -13.51
C THR A 37 -12.94 3.49 -12.54
N LEU A 38 -12.36 4.37 -11.73
CA LEU A 38 -13.11 5.23 -10.82
C LEU A 38 -13.83 6.33 -11.60
N ARG A 39 -15.13 6.52 -11.35
CA ARG A 39 -15.88 7.66 -11.88
C ARG A 39 -15.36 8.93 -11.19
N TRP A 40 -14.47 9.62 -11.89
CA TRP A 40 -13.85 10.83 -11.35
C TRP A 40 -14.87 11.94 -11.16
N PRO A 41 -14.86 12.64 -10.01
CA PRO A 41 -15.62 13.87 -9.85
C PRO A 41 -15.16 14.88 -10.92
N SER A 42 -16.13 15.43 -11.65
CA SER A 42 -15.87 16.48 -12.62
C SER A 42 -15.83 17.82 -11.90
N LEU A 43 -14.73 18.55 -12.07
CA LEU A 43 -14.67 19.94 -11.64
C LEU A 43 -15.63 20.76 -12.52
N GLY A 44 -16.52 21.51 -11.88
CA GLY A 44 -17.44 22.39 -12.57
C GLY A 44 -17.62 23.71 -11.84
N ARG A 45 -17.95 24.75 -12.60
CA ARG A 45 -18.37 26.03 -12.04
C ARG A 45 -19.87 25.97 -11.78
N GLN A 46 -20.28 26.26 -10.55
CA GLN A 46 -21.70 26.42 -10.23
C GLN A 46 -22.21 27.71 -10.87
N LEU A 47 -23.26 27.60 -11.68
CA LEU A 47 -24.03 28.73 -12.18
C LEU A 47 -25.35 28.79 -11.44
N LEU A 48 -25.70 29.98 -10.94
CA LEU A 48 -26.99 30.27 -10.33
C LEU A 48 -27.89 30.87 -11.41
N THR A 49 -28.97 30.18 -11.79
CA THR A 49 -29.99 30.76 -12.67
C THR A 49 -30.97 31.58 -11.83
N SER A 50 -31.30 32.78 -12.30
CA SER A 50 -32.10 33.78 -11.57
C SER A 50 -33.56 33.38 -11.34
N GLU A 51 -34.07 32.39 -12.08
CA GLU A 51 -35.51 32.06 -12.11
C GLU A 51 -35.93 30.88 -11.23
N ASN A 52 -35.01 30.10 -10.66
CA ASN A 52 -35.38 29.02 -9.73
C ASN A 52 -34.26 28.70 -8.74
N ARG A 53 -34.37 29.20 -7.51
CA ARG A 53 -33.44 28.99 -6.38
C ARG A 53 -33.13 27.51 -6.04
N LYS A 54 -33.83 26.54 -6.65
CA LYS A 54 -33.69 25.09 -6.38
C LYS A 54 -32.86 24.32 -7.41
N ARG A 55 -32.43 24.92 -8.54
CA ARG A 55 -31.71 24.19 -9.59
C ARG A 55 -30.35 24.83 -9.84
N ARG A 56 -29.29 24.12 -9.42
CA ARG A 56 -27.89 24.51 -9.67
C ARG A 56 -27.40 23.79 -10.91
N GLU A 57 -26.89 24.55 -11.87
CA GLU A 57 -26.27 23.99 -13.06
C GLU A 57 -24.76 23.96 -12.89
N LEU A 58 -24.16 22.80 -13.10
CA LEU A 58 -22.71 22.66 -13.17
C LEU A 58 -22.30 22.74 -14.63
N ARG A 59 -21.35 23.64 -14.94
CA ARG A 59 -20.55 23.56 -16.17
C ARG A 59 -19.28 22.76 -15.89
N PRO A 60 -19.25 21.44 -16.14
CA PRO A 60 -18.01 20.69 -16.24
C PRO A 60 -17.14 21.22 -17.40
N ARG A 61 -15.86 20.82 -17.42
CA ARG A 61 -14.90 21.17 -18.51
C ARG A 61 -15.38 20.83 -19.93
N THR A 62 -16.44 20.02 -20.09
CA THR A 62 -17.03 19.61 -21.36
C THR A 62 -18.11 20.55 -21.91
N ASN A 63 -18.31 21.75 -21.32
CA ASN A 63 -19.29 22.78 -21.76
C ASN A 63 -20.77 22.35 -21.79
N LEU A 64 -21.10 21.12 -21.40
CA LEU A 64 -22.47 20.61 -21.30
C LEU A 64 -23.03 20.92 -19.90
N LEU A 65 -24.13 21.68 -19.83
CA LEU A 65 -24.83 21.96 -18.58
C LEU A 65 -25.50 20.67 -18.08
N MET A 66 -25.17 20.25 -16.86
CA MET A 66 -25.82 19.11 -16.22
C MET A 66 -26.64 19.57 -15.01
N PRO A 67 -27.96 19.30 -14.97
CA PRO A 67 -28.76 19.53 -13.77
C PRO A 67 -28.36 18.52 -12.70
N MET A 68 -27.87 19.01 -11.56
CA MET A 68 -27.47 18.19 -10.42
C MET A 68 -28.31 18.54 -9.20
N LYS A 69 -28.57 17.55 -8.33
CA LYS A 69 -29.20 17.79 -7.04
C LYS A 69 -28.20 18.44 -6.08
N GLU A 70 -28.67 19.24 -5.13
CA GLU A 70 -27.79 20.00 -4.22
C GLU A 70 -26.92 19.11 -3.32
N ASP A 71 -27.41 17.93 -2.95
CA ASP A 71 -26.71 16.91 -2.16
C ASP A 71 -25.53 16.27 -2.90
N GLN A 72 -25.47 16.40 -4.23
CA GLN A 72 -24.40 15.88 -5.07
C GLN A 72 -23.34 16.93 -5.42
N ILE A 73 -23.47 18.16 -4.89
CA ILE A 73 -22.57 19.28 -5.16
C ILE A 73 -21.67 19.49 -3.96
N PHE A 74 -20.38 19.21 -4.14
CA PHE A 74 -19.36 19.36 -3.11
C PHE A 74 -18.47 20.57 -3.39
N SER A 75 -18.20 21.37 -2.36
CA SER A 75 -17.33 22.54 -2.47
C SER A 75 -15.88 22.14 -2.76
N MET A 76 -15.26 22.76 -3.76
CA MET A 76 -13.85 22.54 -4.06
C MET A 76 -12.96 23.19 -3.00
N ASN A 77 -11.91 22.49 -2.57
CA ASN A 77 -10.88 23.10 -1.73
C ASN A 77 -10.14 24.20 -2.50
N PRO A 78 -9.71 25.29 -1.83
CA PRO A 78 -8.86 26.30 -2.44
C PRO A 78 -7.60 25.71 -3.10
N PRO A 79 -7.09 26.26 -4.22
CA PRO A 79 -5.93 25.73 -4.94
C PRO A 79 -4.63 25.62 -4.12
N LYS A 80 -4.53 26.35 -2.99
CA LYS A 80 -3.40 26.20 -2.05
C LYS A 80 -3.27 24.79 -1.45
N TYR A 81 -4.33 23.98 -1.51
CA TYR A 81 -4.35 22.61 -1.01
C TYR A 81 -4.10 21.57 -2.11
N ASP A 82 -3.80 22.01 -3.34
CA ASP A 82 -3.47 21.10 -4.44
C ASP A 82 -2.17 20.34 -4.12
N LYS A 83 -2.22 19.01 -4.27
CA LYS A 83 -1.10 18.09 -3.98
C LYS A 83 -0.59 18.15 -2.54
N ILE A 84 -1.43 18.54 -1.58
CA ILE A 84 -1.05 18.57 -0.17
C ILE A 84 -0.56 17.20 0.32
N GLU A 85 0.44 17.24 1.20
CA GLU A 85 1.07 16.05 1.78
C GLU A 85 0.19 15.36 2.83
N ASP A 86 -0.55 16.13 3.63
CA ASP A 86 -1.50 15.60 4.62
C ASP A 86 -2.92 16.10 4.35
N MET A 87 -3.80 15.17 3.99
CA MET A 87 -5.19 15.47 3.67
C MET A 87 -6.00 15.91 4.88
N ALA A 88 -5.54 15.64 6.12
CA ALA A 88 -6.19 16.13 7.33
C ALA A 88 -6.12 17.66 7.48
N MET A 89 -5.25 18.35 6.72
CA MET A 89 -5.14 19.81 6.71
C MET A 89 -6.10 20.49 5.72
N MET A 90 -6.86 19.72 4.92
CA MET A 90 -7.84 20.29 3.99
C MET A 90 -9.03 20.89 4.73
N THR A 91 -9.60 21.97 4.17
CA THR A 91 -10.78 22.63 4.77
C THR A 91 -12.07 21.84 4.55
N HIS A 92 -12.26 21.30 3.36
CA HIS A 92 -13.39 20.44 3.02
C HIS A 92 -12.90 19.00 2.84
N LEU A 93 -13.31 18.12 3.74
CA LEU A 93 -12.94 16.71 3.72
C LEU A 93 -14.14 15.85 3.33
N HIS A 94 -14.41 15.81 2.04
CA HIS A 94 -15.37 14.91 1.42
C HIS A 94 -14.67 13.99 0.42
N GLU A 95 -15.32 12.89 0.03
CA GLU A 95 -14.76 11.89 -0.87
C GLU A 95 -14.17 12.49 -2.18
N PRO A 96 -14.85 13.42 -2.90
CA PRO A 96 -14.28 13.95 -4.12
C PRO A 96 -13.03 14.84 -3.92
N ALA A 97 -12.89 15.51 -2.77
CA ALA A 97 -11.67 16.27 -2.45
C ALA A 97 -10.47 15.35 -2.23
N VAL A 98 -10.66 14.28 -1.45
CA VAL A 98 -9.63 13.26 -1.19
C VAL A 98 -9.19 12.62 -2.51
N LEU A 99 -10.16 12.21 -3.31
CA LEU A 99 -9.93 11.56 -4.60
C LEU A 99 -9.21 12.48 -5.59
N TYR A 100 -9.58 13.77 -5.63
CA TYR A 100 -8.90 14.77 -6.47
C TYR A 100 -7.43 14.94 -6.08
N ASN A 101 -7.12 15.08 -4.79
CA ASN A 101 -5.74 15.24 -4.34
C ASN A 101 -4.89 13.99 -4.65
N LEU A 102 -5.41 12.79 -4.37
CA LEU A 102 -4.72 11.54 -4.69
C LEU A 102 -4.46 11.41 -6.19
N LYS A 103 -5.41 11.82 -7.04
CA LYS A 103 -5.24 11.85 -8.50
C LYS A 103 -4.10 12.76 -8.94
N GLU A 104 -4.11 14.00 -8.47
CA GLU A 104 -3.13 15.02 -8.86
C GLU A 104 -1.72 14.64 -8.38
N ARG A 105 -1.61 14.05 -7.18
CA ARG A 105 -0.34 13.53 -6.66
C ARG A 105 0.14 12.31 -7.46
N TYR A 106 -0.77 11.38 -7.75
CA TYR A 106 -0.46 10.20 -8.57
C TYR A 106 -0.01 10.58 -9.98
N ALA A 107 -0.67 11.58 -10.60
CA ALA A 107 -0.28 12.11 -11.91
C ALA A 107 1.13 12.73 -11.90
N ALA A 108 1.58 13.22 -10.75
CA ALA A 108 2.94 13.71 -10.52
C ALA A 108 3.90 12.64 -9.96
N TRP A 109 3.52 11.35 -10.00
CA TRP A 109 4.29 10.21 -9.48
C TRP A 109 4.57 10.25 -7.96
N MET A 110 3.82 11.04 -7.21
CA MET A 110 3.85 11.07 -5.75
C MET A 110 2.84 10.05 -5.20
N ILE A 111 3.31 8.84 -4.92
CA ILE A 111 2.43 7.71 -4.58
C ILE A 111 1.97 7.67 -3.12
N TYR A 112 2.70 8.30 -2.22
CA TYR A 112 2.40 8.36 -0.79
C TYR A 112 1.76 9.70 -0.41
N THR A 113 0.73 9.64 0.42
CA THR A 113 0.04 10.82 0.96
C THR A 113 -0.43 10.51 2.38
N TYR A 114 -0.23 11.43 3.32
CA TYR A 114 -0.75 11.29 4.66
C TYR A 114 -2.25 11.60 4.71
N SER A 115 -2.93 10.91 5.63
CA SER A 115 -4.33 11.15 5.98
C SER A 115 -4.44 11.10 7.50
N GLY A 116 -4.11 12.19 8.16
CA GLY A 116 -4.13 12.27 9.63
C GLY A 116 -3.10 11.33 10.24
N LEU A 117 -3.51 10.20 10.83
CA LEU A 117 -2.56 9.22 11.39
C LEU A 117 -2.10 8.17 10.36
N PHE A 118 -2.83 8.05 9.25
CA PHE A 118 -2.59 7.00 8.26
C PHE A 118 -1.69 7.48 7.12
N CYS A 119 -1.05 6.53 6.45
CA CYS A 119 -0.34 6.77 5.19
C CYS A 119 -1.07 6.01 4.08
N VAL A 120 -1.58 6.74 3.10
CA VAL A 120 -2.25 6.19 1.92
C VAL A 120 -1.21 6.07 0.81
N THR A 121 -1.19 4.92 0.15
CA THR A 121 -0.36 4.68 -1.03
C THR A 121 -1.24 4.24 -2.19
N VAL A 122 -0.93 4.75 -3.39
CA VAL A 122 -1.55 4.26 -4.63
C VAL A 122 -0.50 3.57 -5.49
N ASN A 123 -0.75 2.32 -5.89
CA ASN A 123 0.22 1.50 -6.61
C ASN A 123 0.53 2.12 -8.00
N PRO A 124 1.80 2.51 -8.29
CA PRO A 124 2.17 3.11 -9.57
C PRO A 124 2.29 2.11 -10.73
N TYR A 125 2.28 0.79 -10.44
CA TYR A 125 2.60 -0.27 -11.41
C TYR A 125 3.91 -0.03 -12.19
N LYS A 126 4.81 0.77 -11.61
CA LYS A 126 6.09 1.18 -12.18
C LYS A 126 7.14 1.24 -11.08
N TRP A 127 8.37 0.86 -11.42
CA TRP A 127 9.51 1.03 -10.54
C TRP A 127 9.89 2.52 -10.45
N LEU A 128 9.78 3.08 -9.25
CA LEU A 128 10.21 4.43 -8.93
C LEU A 128 11.51 4.38 -8.12
N PRO A 129 12.47 5.27 -8.35
CA PRO A 129 13.77 5.31 -7.64
C PRO A 129 13.66 5.89 -6.21
N VAL A 130 12.53 5.64 -5.53
CA VAL A 130 12.23 6.17 -4.18
C VAL A 130 12.66 5.23 -3.05
N TYR A 131 13.15 4.02 -3.39
CA TYR A 131 13.57 3.00 -2.42
C TYR A 131 15.09 2.80 -2.39
N ASN A 132 15.85 3.72 -2.98
CA ASN A 132 17.31 3.64 -3.02
C ASN A 132 17.90 3.83 -1.61
N PRO A 133 19.09 3.27 -1.32
CA PRO A 133 19.75 3.43 -0.01
C PRO A 133 19.95 4.89 0.40
N GLU A 134 20.17 5.80 -0.56
CA GLU A 134 20.27 7.24 -0.32
C GLU A 134 19.00 7.81 0.32
N VAL A 135 17.83 7.36 -0.14
CA VAL A 135 16.54 7.76 0.42
C VAL A 135 16.39 7.21 1.83
N VAL A 136 16.81 5.97 2.09
CA VAL A 136 16.78 5.38 3.44
C VAL A 136 17.55 6.27 4.43
N LEU A 137 18.75 6.70 4.07
CA LEU A 137 19.58 7.59 4.89
C LEU A 137 18.94 8.97 5.06
N ALA A 138 18.30 9.50 4.02
CA ALA A 138 17.63 10.80 4.07
C ALA A 138 16.41 10.83 5.01
N TYR A 139 15.81 9.68 5.34
CA TYR A 139 14.66 9.56 6.25
C TYR A 139 15.03 9.13 7.67
N ARG A 140 16.25 8.66 7.89
CA ARG A 140 16.70 8.14 9.19
C ARG A 140 16.66 9.24 10.25
N GLY A 141 15.94 8.99 11.35
CA GLY A 141 15.86 9.89 12.50
C GLY A 141 15.11 11.20 12.25
N LYS A 142 14.40 11.32 11.12
CA LYS A 142 13.62 12.52 10.80
C LYS A 142 12.21 12.41 11.37
N LYS A 143 11.72 13.52 11.90
CA LYS A 143 10.31 13.60 12.31
C LYS A 143 9.42 13.61 11.07
N ARG A 144 8.19 13.15 11.25
CA ARG A 144 7.18 13.11 10.18
C ARG A 144 6.95 14.45 9.46
N GLN A 145 7.12 15.59 10.14
CA GLN A 145 6.92 16.93 9.54
C GLN A 145 8.15 17.41 8.75
N GLU A 146 9.31 16.78 8.94
CA GLU A 146 10.59 17.17 8.34
C GLU A 146 10.87 16.43 7.02
N ALA A 147 10.03 15.44 6.69
CA ALA A 147 10.18 14.63 5.49
C ALA A 147 8.81 14.43 4.82
N PRO A 148 8.76 14.39 3.48
CA PRO A 148 7.52 14.19 2.76
C PRO A 148 6.94 12.79 3.02
N PRO A 149 5.66 12.56 2.65
CA PRO A 149 5.02 11.28 2.89
C PRO A 149 5.77 10.12 2.24
N HIS A 150 6.15 9.13 3.06
CA HIS A 150 6.84 7.93 2.59
C HIS A 150 6.67 6.77 3.57
N ILE A 151 6.78 5.54 3.08
CA ILE A 151 6.73 4.33 3.93
C ILE A 151 7.89 4.31 4.95
N PHE A 152 9.06 4.81 4.56
CA PHE A 152 10.23 4.90 5.44
C PHE A 152 10.02 5.86 6.62
N SER A 153 9.27 6.96 6.43
CA SER A 153 8.91 7.84 7.54
C SER A 153 8.02 7.09 8.56
N ILE A 154 7.04 6.30 8.10
CA ILE A 154 6.22 5.48 9.01
C ILE A 154 7.07 4.45 9.76
N SER A 155 7.99 3.78 9.06
CA SER A 155 8.92 2.82 9.68
C SER A 155 9.85 3.47 10.69
N ASP A 156 10.46 4.62 10.37
CA ASP A 156 11.37 5.32 11.28
C ASP A 156 10.66 5.82 12.53
N ASN A 157 9.50 6.46 12.38
CA ASN A 157 8.72 6.92 13.53
C ASN A 157 8.33 5.74 14.44
N ALA A 158 7.89 4.60 13.88
CA ALA A 158 7.62 3.40 14.67
C ALA A 158 8.88 2.89 15.40
N TYR A 159 10.03 2.89 14.74
CA TYR A 159 11.29 2.48 15.37
C TYR A 159 11.71 3.44 16.50
N GLN A 160 11.61 4.76 16.28
CA GLN A 160 11.93 5.77 17.28
C GLN A 160 10.98 5.70 18.49
N PHE A 161 9.68 5.55 18.27
CA PHE A 161 8.70 5.38 19.37
C PHE A 161 8.95 4.09 20.15
N MET A 162 9.28 2.99 19.48
CA MET A 162 9.68 1.75 20.16
C MET A 162 10.89 1.95 21.09
N LEU A 163 11.90 2.71 20.65
CA LEU A 163 13.11 2.97 21.46
C LEU A 163 12.86 3.97 22.59
N THR A 164 12.06 5.01 22.33
CA THR A 164 11.80 6.10 23.28
C THR A 164 10.80 5.68 24.34
N ASP A 165 9.66 5.14 23.93
CA ASP A 165 8.55 4.80 24.81
C ASP A 165 8.70 3.39 25.41
N ARG A 166 9.63 2.58 24.88
CA ARG A 166 9.84 1.17 25.25
C ARG A 166 8.59 0.30 25.08
N GLU A 167 7.71 0.69 24.16
CA GLU A 167 6.50 -0.03 23.82
C GLU A 167 6.60 -0.71 22.44
N ASN A 168 6.04 -1.92 22.34
CA ASN A 168 6.01 -2.67 21.08
C ASN A 168 5.10 -1.97 20.05
N GLN A 169 5.59 -1.85 18.82
CA GLN A 169 4.88 -1.19 17.73
C GLN A 169 4.37 -2.18 16.70
N SER A 170 3.31 -1.81 15.98
CA SER A 170 2.77 -2.60 14.87
C SER A 170 2.46 -1.71 13.67
N ILE A 171 2.76 -2.22 12.47
CA ILE A 171 2.44 -1.56 11.20
C ILE A 171 1.45 -2.45 10.47
N LEU A 172 0.20 -1.98 10.35
CA LEU A 172 -0.85 -2.68 9.62
C LEU A 172 -0.93 -2.16 8.18
N ILE A 173 -0.70 -3.03 7.20
CA ILE A 173 -0.78 -2.69 5.77
C ILE A 173 -2.02 -3.35 5.17
N THR A 174 -3.06 -2.54 4.94
CA THR A 174 -4.35 -3.00 4.39
C THR A 174 -4.48 -2.65 2.90
N GLY A 175 -5.50 -3.21 2.25
CA GLY A 175 -5.85 -2.92 0.86
C GLY A 175 -6.29 -4.15 0.09
N GLU A 176 -6.87 -3.95 -1.09
CA GLU A 176 -7.30 -5.03 -1.97
C GLU A 176 -6.13 -5.84 -2.56
N SER A 177 -6.45 -6.95 -3.21
CA SER A 177 -5.45 -7.71 -3.96
C SER A 177 -4.86 -6.85 -5.09
N GLY A 178 -3.54 -6.78 -5.18
CA GLY A 178 -2.84 -5.93 -6.15
C GLY A 178 -2.58 -4.48 -5.69
N ALA A 179 -3.06 -4.07 -4.51
CA ALA A 179 -2.83 -2.71 -3.98
C ALA A 179 -1.37 -2.39 -3.61
N GLY A 180 -0.47 -3.39 -3.58
CA GLY A 180 0.94 -3.21 -3.25
C GLY A 180 1.32 -3.52 -1.80
N LYS A 181 0.47 -4.23 -1.03
CA LYS A 181 0.74 -4.62 0.36
C LYS A 181 2.11 -5.29 0.52
N THR A 182 2.33 -6.41 -0.19
CA THR A 182 3.57 -7.20 -0.12
C THR A 182 4.82 -6.39 -0.48
N VAL A 183 4.71 -5.50 -1.47
CA VAL A 183 5.84 -4.64 -1.88
C VAL A 183 6.19 -3.67 -0.75
N ASN A 184 5.21 -3.00 -0.16
CA ASN A 184 5.43 -2.11 0.97
C ASN A 184 5.97 -2.85 2.20
N THR A 185 5.44 -4.04 2.51
CA THR A 185 5.96 -4.89 3.61
C THR A 185 7.45 -5.20 3.42
N LYS A 186 7.88 -5.57 2.20
CA LYS A 186 9.31 -5.80 1.90
C LYS A 186 10.15 -4.55 2.16
N ARG A 187 9.65 -3.36 1.80
CA ARG A 187 10.36 -2.09 2.01
C ARG A 187 10.47 -1.72 3.48
N VAL A 188 9.45 -1.98 4.29
CA VAL A 188 9.49 -1.80 5.75
C VAL A 188 10.57 -2.69 6.38
N ILE A 189 10.61 -3.98 6.02
CA ILE A 189 11.62 -4.93 6.52
C ILE A 189 13.02 -4.48 6.11
N GLN A 190 13.21 -4.12 4.83
CA GLN A 190 14.48 -3.64 4.30
C GLN A 190 14.96 -2.38 5.04
N TYR A 191 14.05 -1.49 5.41
CA TYR A 191 14.35 -0.28 6.15
C TYR A 191 14.89 -0.62 7.56
N PHE A 192 14.19 -1.48 8.30
CA PHE A 192 14.62 -1.92 9.63
C PHE A 192 15.96 -2.64 9.59
N ALA A 193 16.17 -3.52 8.62
CA ALA A 193 17.46 -4.18 8.39
C ALA A 193 18.60 -3.16 8.24
N THR A 194 18.40 -2.12 7.42
CA THR A 194 19.44 -1.12 7.15
C THR A 194 19.79 -0.27 8.38
N ILE A 195 18.78 0.13 9.16
CA ILE A 195 18.99 0.96 10.36
C ILE A 195 19.61 0.15 11.49
N ALA A 196 19.12 -1.07 11.71
CA ALA A 196 19.60 -1.95 12.78
C ALA A 196 21.02 -2.46 12.51
N ALA A 197 21.42 -2.64 11.24
CA ALA A 197 22.76 -3.09 10.85
C ALA A 197 23.85 -2.01 11.00
N SER A 198 23.50 -0.74 11.24
CA SER A 198 24.47 0.37 11.34
C SER A 198 25.34 0.36 12.61
N GLY A 199 25.32 -0.74 13.38
CA GLY A 199 25.87 -0.80 14.73
C GLY A 199 27.13 -1.64 14.95
N ASP A 200 27.65 -2.39 13.97
CA ASP A 200 28.97 -3.05 14.01
C ASP A 200 29.24 -3.77 12.67
N LYS A 201 29.97 -3.14 11.74
CA LYS A 201 30.50 -3.85 10.56
C LYS A 201 31.78 -4.58 10.94
N LYS A 202 31.67 -5.72 11.62
CA LYS A 202 32.71 -6.74 11.46
C LYS A 202 32.51 -7.37 10.09
N LYS A 203 33.41 -7.05 9.16
CA LYS A 203 33.62 -7.82 7.94
C LYS A 203 33.99 -9.25 8.35
N GLU A 204 33.02 -10.14 8.44
CA GLU A 204 33.29 -11.56 8.28
C GLU A 204 32.64 -12.01 6.99
N GLU A 205 33.48 -12.13 5.96
CA GLU A 205 33.20 -12.92 4.76
C GLU A 205 33.18 -14.39 5.17
N LEU A 206 32.11 -14.87 5.81
CA LEU A 206 31.96 -16.30 6.06
C LEU A 206 30.51 -16.75 5.88
N LEU A 207 30.41 -17.69 4.93
CA LEU A 207 29.38 -18.71 4.75
C LEU A 207 28.12 -18.30 3.97
N PHE A 208 27.64 -19.29 3.24
CA PHE A 208 26.54 -19.35 2.28
C PHE A 208 25.15 -18.87 2.81
N GLN A 209 25.11 -18.30 4.01
CA GLN A 209 23.95 -17.78 4.72
C GLN A 209 24.27 -16.34 5.12
N GLY A 210 23.70 -15.36 4.41
CA GLY A 210 23.89 -13.95 4.69
C GLY A 210 23.49 -13.54 6.12
N THR A 211 23.57 -12.24 6.38
CA THR A 211 23.21 -11.64 7.69
C THR A 211 21.78 -12.00 8.11
N LEU A 212 21.44 -11.90 9.40
CA LEU A 212 20.08 -12.18 9.89
C LEU A 212 19.03 -11.38 9.10
N GLU A 213 19.39 -10.15 8.73
CA GLU A 213 18.66 -9.25 7.86
C GLU A 213 18.38 -9.85 6.47
N ASP A 214 19.41 -10.39 5.82
CA ASP A 214 19.31 -11.03 4.51
C ASP A 214 18.47 -12.31 4.57
N GLN A 215 18.54 -13.04 5.67
CA GLN A 215 17.72 -14.24 5.90
C GLN A 215 16.23 -13.90 5.99
N ILE A 216 15.87 -12.82 6.69
CA ILE A 216 14.47 -12.37 6.79
C ILE A 216 13.95 -11.93 5.41
N ILE A 217 14.77 -11.25 4.61
CA ILE A 217 14.39 -10.81 3.27
C ILE A 217 14.26 -12.01 2.32
N SER A 218 15.18 -12.98 2.39
CA SER A 218 15.21 -14.18 1.55
C SER A 218 14.12 -15.23 1.90
N ALA A 219 13.56 -15.18 3.11
CA ALA A 219 12.39 -15.99 3.48
C ALA A 219 11.13 -15.62 2.66
N ASN A 220 11.02 -14.39 2.14
CA ASN A 220 9.86 -13.97 1.35
C ASN A 220 9.73 -14.75 0.03
N PRO A 221 10.76 -14.86 -0.83
CA PRO A 221 10.71 -15.71 -2.03
C PRO A 221 10.18 -17.13 -1.78
N LEU A 222 10.56 -17.76 -0.66
CA LEU A 222 10.07 -19.08 -0.28
C LEU A 222 8.55 -19.05 -0.04
N LEU A 223 8.08 -18.13 0.79
CA LEU A 223 6.65 -17.98 1.08
C LEU A 223 5.84 -17.58 -0.17
N GLU A 224 6.43 -16.83 -1.10
CA GLU A 224 5.80 -16.49 -2.37
C GLU A 224 5.67 -17.72 -3.28
N ALA A 225 6.66 -18.61 -3.33
CA ALA A 225 6.58 -19.82 -4.14
C ALA A 225 5.44 -20.74 -3.69
N PHE A 226 5.30 -20.95 -2.37
CA PHE A 226 4.31 -21.87 -1.80
C PHE A 226 2.95 -21.24 -1.49
N GLY A 227 2.90 -19.93 -1.28
CA GLY A 227 1.70 -19.22 -0.80
C GLY A 227 1.12 -18.20 -1.78
N ASN A 228 1.80 -17.90 -2.88
CA ASN A 228 1.24 -17.03 -3.92
C ASN A 228 0.79 -17.83 -5.15
N ALA A 229 -0.23 -17.30 -5.80
CA ALA A 229 -0.78 -17.85 -7.03
C ALA A 229 -1.29 -16.73 -7.94
N LYS A 230 -1.48 -17.07 -9.22
CA LYS A 230 -2.18 -16.19 -10.17
C LYS A 230 -3.69 -16.27 -9.94
N THR A 231 -4.29 -15.10 -9.76
CA THR A 231 -5.75 -14.87 -9.71
C THR A 231 -6.18 -13.95 -10.85
N VAL A 232 -7.47 -13.76 -11.04
CA VAL A 232 -7.99 -12.83 -12.06
C VAL A 232 -7.50 -11.38 -11.85
N ARG A 233 -7.36 -10.94 -10.59
CA ARG A 233 -6.99 -9.55 -10.25
C ARG A 233 -5.48 -9.30 -10.15
N ASN A 234 -4.70 -10.33 -9.85
CA ASN A 234 -3.26 -10.21 -9.58
C ASN A 234 -2.53 -11.52 -9.91
N ASP A 235 -1.46 -11.43 -10.70
CA ASP A 235 -0.64 -12.56 -11.12
C ASP A 235 0.24 -13.12 -9.98
N ASN A 236 0.57 -12.31 -8.97
CA ASN A 236 1.33 -12.72 -7.79
C ASN A 236 0.53 -12.41 -6.51
N SER A 237 -0.65 -13.03 -6.40
CA SER A 237 -1.59 -12.83 -5.30
C SER A 237 -1.22 -13.71 -4.11
N SER A 238 -0.91 -13.11 -2.96
CA SER A 238 -0.75 -13.86 -1.71
C SER A 238 -2.09 -14.42 -1.25
N ARG A 239 -2.15 -15.74 -1.06
CA ARG A 239 -3.36 -16.49 -0.66
C ARG A 239 -3.31 -16.93 0.80
N PHE A 240 -2.55 -16.20 1.61
CA PHE A 240 -2.40 -16.37 3.05
C PHE A 240 -2.15 -14.99 3.68
N GLY A 241 -2.55 -14.83 4.94
CA GLY A 241 -2.15 -13.72 5.79
C GLY A 241 -0.77 -13.97 6.39
N LYS A 242 -0.01 -12.91 6.61
CA LYS A 242 1.34 -12.98 7.20
C LYS A 242 1.47 -11.93 8.30
N PHE A 243 1.87 -12.37 9.49
CA PHE A 243 2.28 -11.49 10.58
C PHE A 243 3.76 -11.72 10.86
N ILE A 244 4.55 -10.66 10.75
CA ILE A 244 5.99 -10.72 10.91
C ILE A 244 6.32 -9.99 12.20
N ARG A 245 6.84 -10.73 13.17
CA ARG A 245 7.40 -10.17 14.40
C ARG A 245 8.87 -9.94 14.19
N ILE A 246 9.31 -8.71 14.41
CA ILE A 246 10.73 -8.35 14.39
C ILE A 246 11.09 -7.95 15.80
N HIS A 247 11.99 -8.71 16.42
CA HIS A 247 12.44 -8.49 17.78
C HIS A 247 13.71 -7.64 17.76
N PHE A 248 13.68 -6.56 18.53
CA PHE A 248 14.83 -5.70 18.74
C PHE A 248 15.34 -5.86 20.18
N GLY A 249 16.66 -5.89 20.35
CA GLY A 249 17.29 -5.88 21.66
C GLY A 249 17.16 -4.53 22.37
N ALA A 250 17.59 -4.44 23.62
CA ALA A 250 17.52 -3.22 24.44
C ALA A 250 18.24 -2.01 23.81
N THR A 251 19.26 -2.26 22.99
CA THR A 251 20.05 -1.25 22.27
C THR A 251 19.46 -0.88 20.89
N GLY A 252 18.30 -1.44 20.52
CA GLY A 252 17.67 -1.22 19.21
C GLY A 252 18.27 -2.02 18.05
N LYS A 253 19.21 -2.93 18.33
CA LYS A 253 19.75 -3.86 17.32
C LYS A 253 18.75 -4.97 17.02
N LEU A 254 18.76 -5.47 15.79
CA LEU A 254 17.93 -6.60 15.37
C LEU A 254 18.38 -7.86 16.12
N ALA A 255 17.48 -8.53 16.83
CA ALA A 255 17.79 -9.71 17.64
C ALA A 255 17.28 -11.00 17.00
N SER A 256 16.00 -11.03 16.62
CA SER A 256 15.38 -12.19 15.98
C SER A 256 14.15 -11.76 15.18
N ALA A 257 13.63 -12.66 14.34
CA ALA A 257 12.36 -12.44 13.66
C ALA A 257 11.58 -13.75 13.57
N ASP A 258 10.26 -13.61 13.59
CA ASP A 258 9.32 -14.72 13.48
C ASP A 258 8.21 -14.36 12.49
N ILE A 259 7.69 -15.37 11.80
CA ILE A 259 6.66 -15.24 10.78
C ILE A 259 5.52 -16.20 11.14
N GLU A 260 4.41 -15.64 11.59
CA GLU A 260 3.16 -16.37 11.69
C GLU A 260 2.36 -16.23 10.39
N THR A 261 1.78 -17.34 9.93
CA THR A 261 0.94 -17.38 8.72
C THR A 261 -0.47 -17.76 9.08
N TYR A 262 -1.45 -17.16 8.39
CA TYR A 262 -2.87 -17.38 8.67
C TYR A 262 -3.63 -17.67 7.38
N LEU A 263 -4.68 -18.50 7.50
CA LEU A 263 -5.73 -18.65 6.50
C LEU A 263 -5.19 -18.90 5.08
N LEU A 264 -4.26 -19.84 4.93
CA LEU A 264 -3.85 -20.33 3.61
C LEU A 264 -5.06 -20.91 2.88
N GLU A 265 -5.29 -20.50 1.64
CA GLU A 265 -6.36 -21.03 0.78
C GLU A 265 -6.03 -22.47 0.34
N LYS A 266 -6.30 -23.45 1.22
CA LYS A 266 -5.99 -24.87 0.98
C LYS A 266 -6.72 -25.43 -0.23
N SER A 267 -7.95 -24.97 -0.51
CA SER A 267 -8.76 -25.41 -1.66
C SER A 267 -8.08 -25.16 -3.01
N ARG A 268 -7.20 -24.14 -3.09
CA ARG A 268 -6.48 -23.82 -4.33
C ARG A 268 -5.56 -24.93 -4.81
N VAL A 269 -5.16 -25.85 -3.95
CA VAL A 269 -4.32 -26.99 -4.34
C VAL A 269 -5.10 -27.93 -5.27
N THR A 270 -6.36 -28.23 -4.95
CA THR A 270 -7.17 -29.21 -5.69
C THR A 270 -8.12 -28.59 -6.70
N PHE A 271 -8.49 -27.32 -6.53
CA PHE A 271 -9.46 -26.65 -7.39
C PHE A 271 -9.01 -25.24 -7.78
N GLN A 272 -9.13 -24.90 -9.06
CA GLN A 272 -8.86 -23.57 -9.59
C GLN A 272 -9.94 -23.16 -10.59
N LEU A 273 -10.35 -21.89 -10.56
CA LEU A 273 -11.28 -21.34 -11.56
C LEU A 273 -10.59 -21.14 -12.91
N LYS A 274 -11.39 -21.01 -13.96
CA LYS A 274 -10.90 -20.69 -15.31
C LYS A 274 -10.11 -19.37 -15.28
N ALA A 275 -8.92 -19.37 -15.89
CA ALA A 275 -7.96 -18.27 -15.92
C ALA A 275 -7.19 -17.98 -14.61
N GLU A 276 -7.36 -18.80 -13.57
CA GLU A 276 -6.49 -18.81 -12.39
C GLU A 276 -5.45 -19.95 -12.48
N ARG A 277 -4.47 -19.92 -11.57
CA ARG A 277 -3.47 -21.00 -11.42
C ARG A 277 -3.41 -21.49 -9.98
N SER A 278 -2.83 -22.68 -9.81
CA SER A 278 -2.41 -23.19 -8.49
C SER A 278 -1.19 -22.40 -7.98
N TYR A 279 -0.63 -22.79 -6.84
CA TYR A 279 0.56 -22.15 -6.27
C TYR A 279 1.76 -22.21 -7.22
N HIS A 280 2.58 -21.17 -7.20
CA HIS A 280 3.71 -21.02 -8.14
C HIS A 280 4.69 -22.19 -8.09
N ILE A 281 4.88 -22.79 -6.91
CA ILE A 281 5.83 -23.88 -6.70
C ILE A 281 5.61 -25.06 -7.66
N PHE A 282 4.36 -25.43 -7.93
CA PHE A 282 4.05 -26.54 -8.85
C PHE A 282 4.57 -26.25 -10.26
N TYR A 283 4.36 -25.03 -10.75
CA TYR A 283 4.82 -24.61 -12.07
C TYR A 283 6.34 -24.37 -12.11
N GLN A 284 6.93 -23.92 -10.99
CA GLN A 284 8.38 -23.74 -10.88
C GLN A 284 9.11 -25.08 -10.96
N ILE A 285 8.63 -26.10 -10.25
CA ILE A 285 9.19 -27.46 -10.31
C ILE A 285 9.01 -28.02 -11.73
N MET A 286 7.80 -27.96 -12.29
CA MET A 286 7.49 -28.50 -13.63
C MET A 286 8.10 -27.72 -14.80
N SER A 287 8.68 -26.54 -14.56
CA SER A 287 9.35 -25.75 -15.60
C SER A 287 10.64 -26.40 -16.12
N ASN A 288 11.10 -27.47 -15.47
CA ASN A 288 12.31 -28.22 -15.82
C ASN A 288 13.58 -27.36 -15.89
N LYS A 289 13.61 -26.23 -15.18
CA LYS A 289 14.82 -25.40 -15.04
C LYS A 289 15.91 -26.08 -14.23
N LYS A 290 15.51 -27.03 -13.38
CA LYS A 290 16.34 -27.92 -12.57
C LYS A 290 15.96 -29.37 -12.89
N PRO A 291 16.57 -29.98 -13.93
CA PRO A 291 16.21 -31.31 -14.41
C PRO A 291 16.32 -32.41 -13.36
N GLU A 292 17.20 -32.22 -12.37
CA GLU A 292 17.39 -33.13 -11.24
C GLU A 292 16.12 -33.32 -10.39
N LEU A 293 15.15 -32.39 -10.45
CA LEU A 293 13.93 -32.43 -9.64
C LEU A 293 12.81 -33.29 -10.24
N ILE A 294 12.81 -33.50 -11.55
CA ILE A 294 11.71 -34.20 -12.25
C ILE A 294 12.04 -35.68 -12.46
N GLY A 295 13.30 -36.07 -12.32
CA GLY A 295 13.75 -37.43 -12.62
C GLY A 295 13.64 -37.71 -14.12
N ARG A 296 14.75 -37.61 -14.84
CA ARG A 296 14.89 -38.44 -16.05
C ARG A 296 15.29 -39.82 -15.55
N GLU A 297 14.36 -40.77 -15.61
CA GLU A 297 14.80 -42.16 -15.78
C GLU A 297 15.45 -42.20 -17.16
N ASP A 298 16.78 -42.28 -17.17
CA ASP A 298 17.54 -42.64 -18.35
C ASP A 298 17.18 -44.10 -18.69
N HIS A 299 16.17 -44.31 -19.53
CA HIS A 299 15.88 -45.58 -20.21
C HIS A 299 16.48 -45.58 -21.61
#